data_AF-A0A9D6IUY1-F1
#
_entry.id   AF-A0A9D6IUY1-F1
#
_cell.length_a   1.000
_cell.length_b   1.000
_cell.length_c   1.000
_cell.angle_alpha   90.00
_cell.angle_beta   90.00
_cell.angle_gamma   90.00
#
_symmetry.space_group_name_H-M   'P 1'
#
loop_
_entity.id
_entity.type
_entity.pdbx_description
1 polymer ?
#
loop_
_entity_poly.entity_id
_entity_poly.type
_entity_poly.pdbx_seq_one_letter_code
_entity_poly.pdbx_strand_id
1 'polypeptide(L)'
;MTDDAAAKPADEIEDSLNPIGFEFWIGQVLTVVGVAVGIWLSARAGFTEAARFSQVQDYRLARNTLRVLRKELDGNLDQMRKARADVEKGRDVRIQLRTLHMETAAGKPYMATVNPRVVAEVERLYTDAQRELVERLHEGRADPRDVPRIVKALGRILERAERIVLPLIDSQEKALDQAEARLGEGR
;
A
#
# COMPACT_ATOMS: atom_id res chain seq x y z
N MET A 1 -78.18 37.84 -51.44
CA MET A 1 -78.67 37.29 -50.15
C MET A 1 -79.03 35.85 -50.46
N THR A 2 -78.28 34.83 -50.05
CA THR A 2 -77.50 34.65 -48.82
C THR A 2 -76.49 33.52 -49.06
N ASP A 3 -75.29 33.75 -48.51
CA ASP A 3 -74.31 32.80 -47.96
C ASP A 3 -74.00 31.48 -48.67
N ASP A 4 -72.82 31.53 -49.31
CA ASP A 4 -71.75 30.55 -49.14
C ASP A 4 -71.59 30.11 -47.67
N ALA A 5 -71.75 28.81 -47.43
CA ALA A 5 -70.97 28.08 -46.46
C ALA A 5 -70.98 26.61 -46.88
N ALA A 6 -70.16 26.30 -47.89
CA ALA A 6 -69.82 24.94 -48.23
C ALA A 6 -69.25 24.25 -46.97
N ALA A 7 -70.02 23.30 -46.43
CA ALA A 7 -69.53 22.38 -45.42
C ALA A 7 -68.36 21.61 -46.02
N LYS A 8 -67.13 21.90 -45.55
CA LYS A 8 -65.96 21.08 -45.84
C LYS A 8 -66.25 19.66 -45.33
N PRO A 9 -66.12 18.63 -46.18
CA PRO A 9 -66.23 17.25 -45.72
C PRO A 9 -65.10 16.96 -44.73
N ALA A 10 -65.45 16.18 -43.70
CA ALA A 10 -64.66 15.85 -42.52
C ALA A 10 -63.48 14.88 -42.80
N ASP A 11 -62.91 14.97 -44.00
CA ASP A 11 -61.94 14.01 -44.54
C ASP A 11 -60.52 14.62 -44.55
N GLU A 12 -60.37 15.90 -44.21
CA GLU A 12 -59.08 16.62 -44.09
C GLU A 12 -58.48 16.59 -42.67
N ILE A 13 -59.05 15.81 -41.73
CA ILE A 13 -58.53 15.73 -40.35
C ILE A 13 -57.67 14.47 -40.12
N GLU A 14 -57.67 13.51 -41.05
CA GLU A 14 -57.08 12.19 -40.84
C GLU A 14 -55.70 11.96 -41.49
N ASP A 15 -54.92 13.02 -41.75
CA ASP A 15 -53.57 12.83 -42.34
C ASP A 15 -52.46 13.72 -41.76
N SER A 16 -52.73 14.46 -40.68
CA SER A 16 -51.71 15.28 -40.00
C SER A 16 -51.07 14.60 -38.79
N LEU A 17 -51.38 13.33 -38.53
CA LEU A 17 -50.81 12.56 -37.41
C LEU A 17 -49.79 11.53 -37.91
N ASN A 18 -48.54 12.00 -37.87
CA ASN A 18 -47.25 11.30 -37.98
C ASN A 18 -46.68 11.03 -39.37
N PRO A 19 -45.54 11.70 -39.64
CA PRO A 19 -44.33 10.94 -39.85
C PRO A 19 -43.26 11.41 -38.85
N ILE A 20 -43.52 11.32 -37.55
CA ILE A 20 -42.40 10.98 -36.65
C ILE A 20 -42.09 9.51 -36.95
N GLY A 21 -41.43 9.30 -38.10
CA GLY A 21 -41.24 7.99 -38.70
C GLY A 21 -40.41 7.08 -37.81
N PHE A 22 -40.51 5.78 -38.07
CA PHE A 22 -39.66 4.75 -37.46
C PHE A 22 -38.16 5.15 -37.46
N GLU A 23 -37.72 5.87 -38.50
CA GLU A 23 -36.37 6.43 -38.64
C GLU A 23 -36.01 7.45 -37.55
N PHE A 24 -36.94 8.31 -37.13
CA PHE A 24 -36.72 9.25 -36.02
C PHE A 24 -36.51 8.50 -34.70
N TRP A 25 -37.36 7.50 -34.42
CA TRP A 25 -37.25 6.68 -33.22
C TRP A 25 -35.96 5.87 -33.17
N ILE A 26 -35.53 5.29 -34.30
CA ILE A 26 -34.21 4.65 -34.41
C ILE A 26 -33.09 5.65 -34.13
N GLY A 27 -33.16 6.85 -34.69
CA GLY A 27 -32.17 7.90 -34.45
C GLY A 27 -32.06 8.28 -32.96
N GLN A 28 -33.20 8.40 -32.27
CA GLN A 28 -33.23 8.66 -30.82
C GLN A 28 -32.64 7.50 -30.01
N VAL A 29 -33.01 6.26 -30.33
CA VAL A 29 -32.47 5.07 -29.67
C VAL A 29 -30.95 4.96 -29.88
N LEU A 30 -30.45 5.16 -31.10
CA LEU A 30 -29.02 5.17 -31.39
C LEU A 30 -28.28 6.28 -30.66
N THR A 31 -28.89 7.46 -30.54
CA THR A 31 -28.31 8.58 -29.78
C THR A 31 -28.20 8.26 -28.29
N VAL A 32 -29.27 7.72 -27.69
CA VAL A 32 -29.27 7.31 -26.28
C VAL A 32 -28.25 6.20 -26.02
N VAL A 33 -28.17 5.20 -26.92
CA VAL A 33 -27.16 4.13 -26.83
C VAL A 33 -25.75 4.70 -26.97
N GLY A 34 -25.51 5.62 -27.91
CA GLY A 34 -24.22 6.27 -28.09
C GLY A 34 -23.77 7.06 -26.86
N VAL A 35 -24.68 7.82 -26.25
CA VAL A 35 -24.42 8.55 -24.99
C VAL A 35 -24.14 7.58 -23.85
N ALA A 36 -24.95 6.53 -23.69
CA ALA A 36 -24.75 5.52 -22.64
C ALA A 36 -23.40 4.79 -22.78
N VAL A 37 -23.02 4.42 -24.01
CA VAL A 37 -21.72 3.81 -24.32
C VAL A 37 -20.58 4.79 -24.06
N GLY A 38 -20.72 6.06 -24.45
CA GLY A 38 -19.72 7.10 -24.19
C GLY A 38 -19.49 7.36 -22.70
N ILE A 39 -20.56 7.43 -21.91
CA ILE A 39 -20.49 7.55 -20.45
C ILE A 39 -19.84 6.30 -19.85
N TRP A 40 -20.23 5.11 -20.28
CA TRP A 40 -19.66 3.85 -19.79
C TRP A 40 -18.16 3.73 -20.08
N LEU A 41 -17.72 4.07 -21.31
CA LEU A 41 -16.31 4.08 -21.69
C LEU A 41 -15.51 5.10 -20.87
N SER A 42 -16.06 6.31 -20.69
CA SER A 42 -15.41 7.38 -19.91
C SER A 42 -15.28 7.00 -18.43
N ALA A 43 -16.34 6.42 -17.84
CA ALA A 43 -16.33 5.93 -16.48
C ALA A 43 -15.33 4.77 -16.32
N ARG A 44 -15.31 3.82 -17.27
CA ARG A 44 -14.35 2.70 -17.25
C ARG A 44 -12.90 3.18 -17.34
N ALA A 45 -12.62 4.16 -18.20
CA ALA A 45 -11.30 4.79 -18.29
C ALA A 45 -10.93 5.49 -16.97
N GLY A 46 -11.86 6.27 -16.40
CA GLY A 46 -11.68 6.95 -15.11
C GLY A 46 -11.42 6.00 -13.94
N PHE A 47 -12.15 4.88 -13.85
CA PHE A 47 -11.93 3.88 -12.81
C PHE A 47 -10.58 3.17 -12.97
N THR A 48 -10.17 2.89 -14.21
CA THR A 48 -8.86 2.26 -14.49
C THR A 48 -7.72 3.19 -14.06
N GLU A 49 -7.83 4.48 -14.36
CA GLU A 49 -6.83 5.47 -13.96
C GLU A 49 -6.82 5.71 -12.44
N ALA A 50 -7.99 5.79 -11.80
CA ALA A 50 -8.10 5.90 -10.35
C ALA A 50 -7.50 4.68 -9.62
N ALA A 51 -7.73 3.47 -10.14
CA ALA A 51 -7.13 2.25 -9.59
C ALA A 51 -5.60 2.26 -9.74
N ARG A 52 -5.06 2.75 -10.86
CA ARG A 52 -3.62 2.92 -11.07
C ARG A 52 -3.02 3.94 -10.09
N PHE A 53 -3.67 5.09 -9.91
CA PHE A 53 -3.23 6.09 -8.92
C PHE A 53 -3.20 5.52 -7.49
N SER A 54 -4.21 4.75 -7.09
CA SER A 54 -4.22 4.07 -5.79
C SER A 54 -3.04 3.11 -5.64
N GLN A 55 -2.76 2.29 -6.65
CA GLN A 55 -1.64 1.34 -6.60
C GLN A 55 -0.28 2.03 -6.50
N VAL A 56 -0.07 3.11 -7.26
CA VAL A 56 1.16 3.91 -7.17
C VAL A 56 1.30 4.53 -5.78
N GLN A 57 0.22 5.03 -5.20
CA GLN A 57 0.24 5.58 -3.84
C GLN A 57 0.57 4.49 -2.80
N ASP A 58 -0.02 3.31 -2.91
CA ASP A 58 0.26 2.19 -2.00
C ASP A 58 1.73 1.75 -2.06
N TYR A 59 2.32 1.66 -3.26
CA TYR A 59 3.75 1.35 -3.41
C TYR A 59 4.65 2.43 -2.79
N ARG A 60 4.31 3.71 -2.97
CA ARG A 60 5.06 4.81 -2.35
C ARG A 60 5.00 4.76 -0.82
N LEU A 61 3.83 4.52 -0.27
CA LEU A 61 3.63 4.41 1.18
C LEU A 61 4.40 3.21 1.73
N ALA A 62 4.27 2.03 1.12
CA ALA A 62 5.00 0.84 1.53
C ALA A 62 6.52 1.03 1.45
N ARG A 63 7.03 1.65 0.38
CA ARG A 63 8.45 1.97 0.24
C ARG A 63 8.93 2.93 1.33
N ASN A 64 8.17 4.00 1.59
CA ASN A 64 8.54 4.97 2.63
C ASN A 64 8.55 4.30 4.01
N THR A 65 7.59 3.42 4.29
CA THR A 65 7.57 2.61 5.51
C THR A 65 8.81 1.72 5.63
N LEU A 66 9.23 1.04 4.54
CA LEU A 66 10.45 0.23 4.55
C LEU A 66 11.71 1.07 4.79
N ARG A 67 11.80 2.27 4.20
CA ARG A 67 12.95 3.17 4.42
C ARG A 67 13.05 3.66 5.85
N VAL A 68 11.91 4.01 6.45
CA VAL A 68 11.85 4.38 7.88
C VAL A 68 12.24 3.20 8.74
N LEU A 69 11.68 2.01 8.46
CA LEU A 69 12.00 0.78 9.16
C LEU A 69 13.50 0.44 9.08
N ARG A 70 14.10 0.57 7.90
CA ARG A 70 15.55 0.36 7.71
C ARG A 70 16.36 1.29 8.60
N LYS A 71 16.04 2.59 8.61
CA LYS A 71 16.74 3.58 9.43
C LYS A 71 16.58 3.33 10.92
N GLU A 72 15.39 2.91 11.36
CA GLU A 72 15.13 2.54 12.75
C GLU A 72 15.89 1.27 13.15
N LEU A 73 15.88 0.25 12.28
CA LEU A 73 16.61 -0.98 12.46
C LEU A 73 18.11 -0.71 12.56
N ASP A 74 18.70 0.07 11.65
CA ASP A 74 20.11 0.45 11.70
C ASP A 74 20.47 1.12 13.04
N GLY A 75 19.64 2.07 13.49
CA GLY A 75 19.83 2.72 14.79
C GLY A 75 19.75 1.76 15.97
N ASN A 76 18.82 0.79 15.93
CA ASN A 76 18.68 -0.21 16.98
C ASN A 76 19.82 -1.24 16.95
N LEU A 77 20.29 -1.64 15.77
CA LEU A 77 21.46 -2.52 15.62
C LEU A 77 22.72 -1.84 16.16
N ASP A 78 22.91 -0.55 15.92
CA ASP A 78 24.02 0.21 16.51
C ASP A 78 23.96 0.24 18.04
N GLN A 79 22.77 0.38 18.62
CA GLN A 79 22.61 0.26 20.07
C GLN A 79 22.94 -1.15 20.57
N MET A 80 22.51 -2.19 19.86
CA MET A 80 22.85 -3.58 20.21
C MET A 80 24.36 -3.86 20.10
N ARG A 81 25.05 -3.31 19.09
CA ARG A 81 26.51 -3.41 18.95
C ARG A 81 27.22 -2.74 20.12
N LYS A 82 26.80 -1.52 20.49
CA LYS A 82 27.35 -0.81 21.66
C LYS A 82 27.11 -1.58 22.95
N ALA A 83 25.89 -2.05 23.16
CA ALA A 83 25.53 -2.85 24.31
C ALA A 83 26.34 -4.13 24.41
N ARG A 84 26.52 -4.86 23.31
CA ARG A 84 27.38 -6.04 23.28
C ARG A 84 28.80 -5.70 23.74
N ALA A 85 29.39 -4.62 23.20
CA ALA A 85 30.73 -4.18 23.58
C ALA A 85 30.81 -3.71 25.05
N ASP A 86 29.72 -3.16 25.59
CA ASP A 86 29.63 -2.72 26.99
C ASP A 86 29.50 -3.92 27.94
N VAL A 87 28.66 -4.89 27.60
CA VAL A 87 28.52 -6.17 28.33
C VAL A 87 29.85 -6.93 28.32
N GLU A 88 30.56 -7.01 27.19
CA GLU A 88 31.89 -7.64 27.09
C GLU A 88 32.92 -6.97 28.03
N LYS A 89 32.76 -5.68 28.31
CA LYS A 89 33.64 -4.90 29.21
C LYS A 89 33.14 -4.87 30.66
N GLY A 90 32.04 -5.55 30.99
CA GLY A 90 31.44 -5.53 32.32
C GLY A 90 30.88 -4.17 32.72
N ARG A 91 30.50 -3.32 31.76
CA ARG A 91 29.87 -2.02 32.04
C ARG A 91 28.36 -2.19 32.22
N ASP A 92 27.75 -1.30 33.00
CA ASP A 92 26.28 -1.21 33.10
C ASP A 92 25.70 -0.88 31.72
N VAL A 93 24.68 -1.63 31.30
CA VAL A 93 24.11 -1.56 29.95
C VAL A 93 22.62 -1.26 30.05
N ARG A 94 22.23 -0.07 29.58
CA ARG A 94 20.82 0.30 29.38
C ARG A 94 20.54 0.38 27.90
N ILE A 95 19.67 -0.50 27.41
CA ILE A 95 19.21 -0.47 26.03
C ILE A 95 17.74 -0.09 26.03
N GLN A 96 17.40 0.87 25.18
CA GLN A 96 16.02 1.19 24.85
C GLN A 96 15.88 1.10 23.34
N LEU A 97 15.49 -0.08 22.88
CA LEU A 97 15.17 -0.27 21.47
C LEU A 97 14.01 0.66 21.11
N ARG A 98 14.14 1.37 20.00
CA ARG A 98 13.06 2.20 19.49
C ARG A 98 11.90 1.31 19.05
N THR A 99 10.68 1.76 19.35
CA THR A 99 9.44 1.20 18.80
C THR A 99 9.54 1.20 17.28
N LEU A 100 9.15 0.09 16.67
CA LEU A 100 9.17 -0.06 15.24
C LEU A 100 8.00 0.68 14.61
N HIS A 101 8.29 1.49 13.59
CA HIS A 101 7.26 2.09 12.75
C HIS A 101 6.33 1.03 12.14
N MET A 102 6.85 -0.18 11.94
CA MET A 102 6.09 -1.32 11.45
C MET A 102 4.92 -1.73 12.34
N GLU A 103 5.06 -1.62 13.67
CA GLU A 103 3.95 -1.89 14.61
C GLU A 103 2.83 -0.85 14.44
N THR A 104 3.20 0.41 14.19
CA THR A 104 2.22 1.49 13.95
C THR A 104 1.59 1.44 12.55
N ALA A 105 2.27 0.78 11.61
CA ALA A 105 1.79 0.55 10.25
C ALA A 105 0.91 -0.70 10.15
N ALA A 106 0.87 -1.54 11.19
CA ALA A 106 0.06 -2.76 11.20
C ALA A 106 -1.42 -2.45 10.89
N GLY A 107 -2.00 -3.25 9.98
CA GLY A 107 -3.40 -3.09 9.54
C GLY A 107 -3.65 -1.96 8.53
N LYS A 108 -2.63 -1.20 8.10
CA LYS A 108 -2.79 -0.22 7.01
C LYS A 108 -2.92 -0.95 5.66
N PRO A 109 -3.79 -0.49 4.73
CA PRO A 109 -4.00 -1.16 3.44
C PRO A 109 -2.73 -1.38 2.63
N TYR A 110 -1.84 -0.38 2.60
CA TYR A 110 -0.57 -0.46 1.86
C TYR A 110 0.37 -1.56 2.39
N MET A 111 0.20 -2.05 3.62
CA MET A 111 1.00 -3.16 4.15
C MET A 111 0.77 -4.47 3.41
N ALA A 112 -0.37 -4.62 2.72
CA ALA A 112 -0.59 -5.76 1.83
C ALA A 112 0.40 -5.81 0.65
N THR A 113 1.04 -4.68 0.31
CA THR A 113 2.08 -4.62 -0.74
C THR A 113 3.48 -4.94 -0.21
N VAL A 114 3.67 -4.98 1.11
CA VAL A 114 4.93 -5.39 1.73
C VAL A 114 4.98 -6.92 1.79
N ASN A 115 6.11 -7.50 1.39
CA ASN A 115 6.29 -8.95 1.44
C ASN A 115 6.14 -9.46 2.89
N PRO A 116 5.22 -10.40 3.17
CA PRO A 116 4.99 -10.94 4.52
C PRO A 116 6.25 -11.51 5.18
N ARG A 117 7.19 -12.01 4.39
CA ARG A 117 8.47 -12.51 4.90
C ARG A 117 9.33 -11.41 5.53
N VAL A 118 9.30 -10.19 5.00
CA VAL A 118 10.00 -9.05 5.59
C VAL A 118 9.41 -8.74 6.97
N VAL A 119 8.08 -8.70 7.05
CA VAL A 119 7.33 -8.50 8.31
C VAL A 119 7.73 -9.54 9.35
N ALA A 120 7.59 -10.83 9.01
CA ALA A 120 7.86 -11.92 9.94
C ALA A 120 9.31 -11.96 10.42
N GLU A 121 10.29 -11.67 9.54
CA GLU A 121 11.71 -11.68 9.92
C GLU A 121 12.07 -10.50 10.82
N VAL A 122 11.49 -9.31 10.58
CA VAL A 122 11.68 -8.13 11.45
C VAL A 122 11.05 -8.38 12.82
N GLU A 123 9.79 -8.84 12.87
CA GLU A 123 9.11 -9.18 14.13
C GLU A 123 9.89 -10.23 14.92
N ARG A 124 10.38 -11.27 14.24
CA ARG A 124 11.18 -12.32 14.89
C ARG A 124 12.51 -11.79 15.42
N LEU A 125 13.20 -10.93 14.67
CA LEU A 125 14.43 -10.30 15.12
C LEU A 125 14.22 -9.49 16.41
N TYR A 126 13.15 -8.70 16.47
CA TYR A 126 12.84 -7.87 17.64
C TYR A 126 12.35 -8.69 18.81
N THR A 127 11.54 -9.73 18.56
CA THR A 127 11.13 -10.68 19.61
C THR A 127 12.36 -11.36 20.22
N ASP A 128 13.29 -11.82 19.37
CA ASP A 128 14.53 -12.44 19.82
C ASP A 128 15.38 -11.43 20.61
N ALA A 129 15.50 -10.18 20.13
CA ALA A 129 16.26 -9.14 20.82
C ALA A 129 15.64 -8.73 22.16
N GLN A 130 14.33 -8.51 22.21
CA GLN A 130 13.64 -8.13 23.43
C GLN A 130 13.71 -9.24 24.46
N ARG A 131 13.53 -10.50 24.07
CA ARG A 131 13.69 -11.65 24.98
C ARG A 131 15.08 -11.67 25.59
N GLU A 132 16.13 -11.64 24.76
CA GLU A 132 17.50 -11.77 25.26
C GLU A 132 17.97 -10.55 26.06
N LEU A 133 17.46 -9.36 25.77
CA LEU A 133 17.81 -8.14 26.48
C LEU A 133 17.00 -7.96 27.77
N VAL A 134 15.68 -8.14 27.74
CA VAL A 134 14.80 -7.91 28.90
C VAL A 134 14.94 -9.02 29.93
N GLU A 135 15.03 -10.29 29.51
CA GLU A 135 15.11 -11.41 30.46
C GLU A 135 16.48 -11.47 31.16
N ARG A 136 17.55 -11.02 30.50
CA ARG A 136 18.92 -11.22 30.98
C ARG A 136 19.63 -9.95 31.48
N LEU A 137 19.15 -8.76 31.14
CA LEU A 137 19.62 -7.50 31.72
C LEU A 137 18.61 -7.06 32.79
N HIS A 138 18.72 -7.65 33.98
CA HIS A 138 17.91 -7.23 35.12
C HIS A 138 18.36 -5.83 35.55
N GLU A 139 17.45 -4.83 35.49
CA GLU A 139 17.72 -3.43 35.85
C GLU A 139 18.91 -2.77 35.09
N GLY A 140 19.26 -3.31 33.91
CA GLY A 140 20.41 -2.81 33.13
C GLY A 140 21.77 -3.33 33.58
N ARG A 141 21.80 -4.39 34.40
CA ARG A 141 23.03 -5.12 34.76
C ARG A 141 22.95 -6.57 34.29
N ALA A 142 24.02 -7.02 33.66
CA ALA A 142 24.22 -8.43 33.36
C ALA A 142 24.87 -9.12 34.57
N ASP A 143 24.35 -10.27 34.99
CA ASP A 143 25.10 -11.17 35.87
C ASP A 143 26.38 -11.59 35.12
N PRO A 144 27.58 -11.50 35.74
CA PRO A 144 28.84 -11.95 35.12
C PRO A 144 28.78 -13.37 34.52
N ARG A 145 27.96 -14.26 35.08
CA ARG A 145 27.77 -15.63 34.58
C ARG A 145 27.00 -15.70 33.27
N ASP A 146 26.16 -14.71 32.99
CA ASP A 146 25.34 -14.63 31.78
C ASP A 146 25.97 -13.77 30.68
N VAL A 147 27.02 -12.99 30.98
CA VAL A 147 27.78 -12.19 30.00
C VAL A 147 28.11 -12.98 28.73
N PRO A 148 28.72 -14.19 28.78
CA PRO A 148 29.04 -14.94 27.55
C PRO A 148 27.80 -15.32 26.74
N ARG A 149 26.68 -15.59 27.40
CA ARG A 149 25.41 -15.96 26.76
C ARG A 149 24.77 -14.75 26.09
N ILE A 150 24.72 -13.60 26.78
CA ILE A 150 24.17 -12.34 26.26
C ILE A 150 24.97 -11.90 25.03
N VAL A 151 26.30 -11.91 25.13
CA VAL A 151 27.20 -11.54 24.02
C VAL A 151 26.98 -12.46 22.82
N LYS A 152 26.90 -13.77 23.03
CA LYS A 152 26.62 -14.74 21.96
C LYS A 152 25.23 -14.54 21.36
N ALA A 153 24.22 -14.26 22.17
CA ALA A 153 22.86 -14.01 21.70
C ALA A 153 22.80 -12.75 20.83
N LEU A 154 23.36 -11.62 21.32
CA LEU A 154 23.45 -10.39 20.55
C LEU A 154 24.26 -10.55 19.27
N GLY A 155 25.35 -11.31 19.30
CA GLY A 155 26.12 -11.66 18.11
C GLY A 155 25.26 -12.35 17.04
N ARG A 156 24.45 -13.36 17.43
CA ARG A 156 23.54 -14.06 16.51
C ARG A 156 22.43 -13.16 15.97
N ILE A 157 21.88 -12.29 16.80
CA ILE A 157 20.83 -11.33 16.40
C ILE A 157 21.40 -10.35 15.37
N LEU A 158 22.56 -9.75 15.66
CA LEU A 158 23.25 -8.84 14.75
C LEU A 158 23.59 -9.52 13.42
N GLU A 159 24.13 -10.75 13.46
CA GLU A 159 24.46 -11.52 12.26
C GLU A 159 23.21 -11.81 11.41
N ARG A 160 22.09 -12.20 12.05
CA ARG A 160 20.81 -12.42 11.36
C ARG A 160 20.31 -11.12 10.71
N ALA A 161 20.38 -10.00 11.43
CA ALA A 161 19.94 -8.72 10.90
C ALA A 161 20.74 -8.34 9.64
N GLU A 162 22.06 -8.47 9.68
CA GLU A 162 22.97 -8.11 8.58
C GLU A 162 22.85 -9.06 7.38
N ARG A 163 22.71 -10.36 7.61
CA ARG A 163 22.71 -11.36 6.52
C ARG A 163 21.34 -11.65 5.93
N ILE A 164 20.28 -11.43 6.68
CA ILE A 164 18.93 -11.83 6.29
C ILE A 164 18.03 -10.60 6.22
N VAL A 165 17.80 -9.93 7.35
CA VAL A 165 16.74 -8.92 7.47
C VAL A 165 17.02 -7.69 6.59
N LEU A 166 18.21 -7.10 6.70
CA LEU A 166 18.60 -5.92 5.93
C LEU A 166 18.58 -6.18 4.42
N PRO A 167 19.18 -7.27 3.88
CA PRO A 167 19.06 -7.60 2.47
C PRO A 167 17.61 -7.83 2.01
N LEU A 168 16.76 -8.42 2.86
CA LEU A 168 15.34 -8.60 2.56
C LEU A 168 14.62 -7.26 2.42
N ILE A 169 14.84 -6.32 3.33
CA ILE A 169 14.28 -4.96 3.26
C ILE A 169 14.76 -4.27 1.97
N ASP A 170 16.06 -4.29 1.69
CA ASP A 170 16.66 -3.68 0.50
C ASP A 170 16.11 -4.25 -0.80
N SER A 171 15.92 -5.57 -0.86
CA SER A 171 15.35 -6.23 -2.02
C SER A 171 13.89 -5.83 -2.25
N GLN A 172 13.11 -5.69 -1.18
CA GLN A 172 11.70 -5.28 -1.27
C GLN A 172 11.58 -3.80 -1.65
N GLU A 173 12.42 -2.92 -1.13
CA GLU A 173 12.47 -1.52 -1.56
C GLU A 173 12.73 -1.41 -3.07
N LYS A 174 13.72 -2.13 -3.59
CA LYS A 174 14.02 -2.17 -5.04
C LYS A 174 12.86 -2.75 -5.85
N ALA A 175 12.19 -3.79 -5.35
CA ALA A 175 11.05 -4.38 -6.04
C ALA A 175 9.87 -3.39 -6.13
N LEU A 176 9.62 -2.63 -5.07
CA LEU A 176 8.59 -1.59 -5.05
C LEU A 176 8.96 -0.41 -5.97
N ASP A 177 10.23 -0.01 -6.03
CA ASP A 177 10.72 1.01 -6.97
C ASP A 177 10.51 0.57 -8.43
N GLN A 178 10.82 -0.68 -8.76
CA GLN A 178 10.60 -1.23 -10.10
C GLN A 178 9.10 -1.35 -10.44
N ALA A 179 8.27 -1.72 -9.46
CA ALA A 179 6.83 -1.78 -9.64
C ALA A 179 6.21 -0.39 -9.89
N GLU A 180 6.66 0.63 -9.14
CA GLU A 180 6.28 2.02 -9.36
C GLU A 180 6.69 2.51 -10.75
N ALA A 181 7.95 2.25 -11.16
CA ALA A 181 8.47 2.67 -12.46
C ALA A 181 7.66 2.06 -13.63
N ARG A 182 7.36 0.76 -13.58
CA ARG A 182 6.55 0.08 -14.61
C ARG A 182 5.14 0.65 -14.73
N LEU A 183 4.52 1.05 -13.62
CA LEU A 183 3.22 1.72 -13.65
C LEU A 183 3.32 3.15 -14.22
N GLY A 184 4.46 3.81 -14.04
CA GLY A 184 4.72 5.14 -14.60
C GLY A 184 5.02 5.15 -16.11
N GLU A 185 5.66 4.10 -16.63
CA GLU A 185 6.02 3.94 -18.06
C GLU A 185 4.85 3.52 -18.95
N GLY A 186 3.76 2.99 -18.38
CA GLY A 186 2.53 2.68 -19.11
C GLY A 186 1.67 3.91 -19.47
N ARG A 187 2.29 5.08 -19.59
CA ARG A 187 1.70 6.39 -19.92
C ARG A 187 1.92 6.75 -21.38
#